data_AF-A0A2W0B294-F1
#
_entry.id   AF-A0A2W0B294-F1
#
_cell.length_a   1.000
_cell.length_b   1.000
_cell.length_c   1.000
_cell.angle_alpha   90.00
_cell.angle_beta   90.00
_cell.angle_gamma   90.00
#
_symmetry.space_group_name_H-M   'P 1'
#
loop_
_entity.id
_entity.type
_entity.pdbx_description
1 polymer ?
#
loop_
_entity_poly.entity_id
_entity_poly.type
_entity_poly.pdbx_seq_one_letter_code
_entity_poly.pdbx_strand_id
1 'polypeptide(L)' 'NDLSQTTADGFLINPPDLRSNTQRIFVPRSALDSLTVLAVIGGTNRRRKAAAEDVRQVQLFGE' A
#
# COMPACT_ATOMS: atom_id res chain seq x y z
N ASN A 1 -3.17 -6.56 2.86
CA ASN A 1 -3.13 -6.39 4.32
C ASN A 1 -2.19 -5.22 4.54
N ASP A 2 -2.74 -4.01 4.69
CA ASP A 2 -1.89 -2.83 4.88
C ASP A 2 -1.50 -2.72 6.36
N LEU A 3 -0.41 -3.42 6.68
CA LEU A 3 0.19 -3.49 8.01
C LEU A 3 0.75 -2.13 8.48
N SER A 4 0.64 -1.06 7.67
CA SER A 4 1.04 0.30 8.07
C SER A 4 0.17 0.91 9.18
N GLN A 5 -1.03 0.36 9.42
CA GLN A 5 -1.95 0.80 10.49
C GLN A 5 -1.75 0.05 11.83
N THR A 6 -0.80 -0.88 11.89
CA THR A 6 -0.45 -1.63 13.10
C THR A 6 0.62 -0.92 13.95
N THR A 7 1.19 0.18 13.46
CA THR A 7 2.26 0.93 14.13
C THR A 7 1.68 1.94 15.13
N ALA A 8 2.41 2.19 16.22
CA ALA A 8 1.94 3.01 17.36
C ALA A 8 1.71 4.51 17.02
N ASP A 9 2.18 4.98 15.86
CA ASP A 9 2.36 6.41 15.61
C ASP A 9 1.09 7.13 15.10
N GLY A 10 0.20 6.44 14.36
CA GLY A 10 -1.01 7.07 13.81
C GLY A 10 -1.52 6.43 12.52
N PHE A 11 -2.38 7.16 11.81
CA PHE A 11 -3.07 6.68 10.61
C PHE A 11 -3.00 7.67 9.45
N LEU A 12 -2.84 7.18 8.22
CA LEU A 12 -3.00 7.96 7.00
C LEU A 12 -4.41 7.80 6.45
N ILE A 13 -5.06 8.92 6.16
CA ILE A 13 -6.39 8.99 5.58
C ILE A 13 -6.27 9.45 4.14
N ASN A 14 -6.80 8.64 3.21
CA ASN A 14 -6.97 9.03 1.82
C ASN A 14 -8.37 9.65 1.67
N PRO A 15 -8.48 10.94 1.29
CA PRO A 15 -9.78 11.56 1.09
C PRO A 15 -10.54 10.92 -0.08
N PRO A 16 -11.89 10.89 -0.03
CA PRO A 16 -12.72 10.20 -1.01
C PRO A 16 -12.81 10.91 -2.38
N ASP A 17 -12.49 12.21 -2.44
CA ASP A 17 -12.50 12.98 -3.69
C ASP A 17 -11.11 12.97 -4.35
N LEU A 18 -11.06 12.47 -5.58
CA LEU A 18 -9.85 12.35 -6.40
C LEU A 18 -9.69 13.52 -7.39
N ARG A 19 -10.66 14.44 -7.50
CA ARG A 19 -10.68 15.46 -8.56
C ARG A 19 -10.04 16.79 -8.21
N SER A 20 -9.61 16.99 -6.96
CA SER A 20 -8.88 18.17 -6.56
C SER A 20 -8.04 17.89 -5.31
N ASN A 21 -6.74 18.16 -5.39
CA ASN A 21 -5.76 18.14 -4.30
C ASN A 21 -5.97 17.05 -3.24
N THR A 22 -5.59 15.81 -3.57
CA THR A 22 -5.63 14.65 -2.65
C THR A 22 -4.48 14.73 -1.64
N GLN A 23 -4.49 15.74 -0.77
CA GLN A 23 -3.54 15.79 0.34
C GLN A 23 -3.88 14.65 1.29
N ARG A 24 -2.93 13.73 1.44
CA ARG A 24 -3.04 12.66 2.44
C ARG A 24 -2.91 13.29 3.82
N ILE A 25 -3.85 12.98 4.69
CA ILE A 25 -3.84 13.50 6.06
C ILE A 25 -3.25 12.43 6.97
N PHE A 26 -2.28 12.81 7.78
CA PHE A 26 -1.78 11.97 8.88
C PHE A 26 -2.45 12.39 10.19
N VAL A 27 -2.96 11.41 10.93
CA VAL A 27 -3.59 11.62 12.23
C VAL A 27 -2.81 10.84 13.30
N PRO A 28 -2.18 11.52 14.28
CA PRO A 28 -1.53 10.86 15.41
C PRO A 28 -2.51 10.04 16.24
N ARG A 29 -2.06 8.91 16.79
CA ARG A 29 -2.93 8.03 17.59
C ARG A 29 -3.48 8.70 18.84
N SER A 30 -2.72 9.59 19.47
CA SER A 30 -3.14 10.36 20.64
C SER A 30 -4.23 11.40 20.35
N ALA A 31 -4.43 11.75 19.07
CA ALA A 31 -5.47 12.70 18.65
C ALA A 31 -6.82 12.01 18.35
N LEU A 32 -6.87 10.67 18.42
CA LEU A 32 -8.08 9.88 18.16
C LEU A 32 -8.73 9.44 19.46
N ASP A 33 -10.02 9.73 19.61
CA ASP A 33 -10.83 9.21 20.70
C ASP A 33 -11.22 7.72 20.44
N SER A 34 -11.67 7.41 19.23
CA SER A 34 -11.98 6.04 18.82
C SER A 34 -11.82 5.82 17.31
N LEU A 35 -11.62 4.55 16.91
CA LEU A 35 -11.55 4.11 15.52
C LEU A 35 -12.25 2.75 15.37
N THR A 36 -13.20 2.64 14.43
CA THR A 36 -13.89 1.39 14.12
C THR A 36 -13.60 0.97 12.68
N VAL A 37 -13.08 -0.24 12.50
CA VAL A 37 -12.83 -0.81 11.17
C VAL A 37 -14.07 -1.56 10.70
N LEU A 38 -14.68 -1.11 9.60
CA LEU A 38 -15.89 -1.74 9.04
C LEU A 38 -15.57 -2.92 8.12
N ALA A 39 -14.50 -2.81 7.32
CA ALA A 39 -14.08 -3.84 6.39
C ALA A 39 -12.59 -3.65 6.00
N VAL A 40 -11.98 -4.72 5.51
CA VAL A 40 -10.63 -4.71 4.95
C VAL A 40 -10.70 -5.10 3.49
N ILE A 41 -10.20 -4.23 2.61
CA ILE A 41 -9.99 -4.59 1.21
C ILE A 41 -8.63 -5.28 1.12
N GLY A 42 -8.66 -6.61 0.96
CA GLY A 42 -7.44 -7.40 0.73
C GLY A 42 -6.80 -7.02 -0.60
N GLY A 43 -5.49 -6.75 -0.60
CA GLY A 43 -4.73 -6.69 -1.85
C GLY A 43 -4.78 -8.06 -2.51
N THR A 44 -5.16 -8.12 -3.79
CA THR A 44 -5.03 -9.36 -4.56
C THR A 44 -3.57 -9.78 -4.46
N ASN A 45 -3.29 -10.94 -3.87
CA ASN A 45 -2.00 -11.60 -4.02
C ASN A 45 -1.85 -11.93 -5.50
N ARG A 46 -1.45 -10.94 -6.30
CA ARG A 46 -0.98 -11.15 -7.66
C ARG A 46 0.31 -11.91 -7.45
N ARG A 47 0.21 -13.24 -7.35
CA ARG A 47 1.35 -14.13 -7.60
C ARG A 47 1.94 -13.54 -8.88
N ARG A 48 3.11 -12.92 -8.77
CA ARG A 48 3.89 -12.63 -9.97
C ARG A 48 3.99 -14.01 -10.61
N LYS A 49 3.25 -14.26 -11.70
CA LYS A 49 3.64 -15.33 -12.62
C LYS A 49 5.12 -15.05 -12.82
N ALA A 50 5.97 -16.02 -12.47
CA ALA A 50 7.38 -15.92 -12.79
C ALA A 50 7.41 -15.37 -14.22
N ALA A 51 7.98 -14.17 -14.38
CA ALA A 51 8.05 -13.57 -15.70
C ALA A 51 8.70 -14.66 -16.55
N ALA A 52 7.99 -15.13 -17.59
CA ALA A 52 8.60 -16.05 -18.53
C ALA A 52 9.95 -15.45 -18.88
N GLU A 53 11.03 -16.25 -18.80
CA GLU A 53 12.38 -15.74 -19.05
C GLU A 53 12.33 -14.89 -20.31
N ASP A 54 12.72 -13.62 -20.21
CA ASP A 54 12.67 -12.72 -21.35
C ASP A 54 13.78 -13.16 -22.29
N VAL A 55 13.45 -14.10 -23.18
CA VAL A 55 14.37 -14.74 -24.13
C VAL A 55 15.03 -13.73 -25.08
N ARG A 56 14.59 -12.47 -25.05
CA ARG A 56 15.16 -11.34 -25.79
C ARG A 56 16.31 -10.65 -25.05
N GLN A 57 16.48 -10.91 -23.76
CA GLN A 57 17.56 -10.31 -22.97
C GLN A 57 18.83 -11.13 -23.15
N VAL A 58 19.82 -10.54 -23.80
CA VAL A 58 21.15 -11.14 -23.95
C VAL A 58 21.93 -11.01 -22.64
N GLN A 59 22.55 -12.10 -22.18
CA GLN A 59 23.41 -12.12 -21.01
C GLN A 59 24.65 -11.23 -21.28
N LEU A 60 24.78 -10.11 -20.57
CA LEU A 60 25.88 -9.16 -20.80
C LEU A 60 27.22 -9.63 -20.21
N PHE A 61 27.18 -10.42 -19.14
CA PHE A 61 28.36 -10.98 -18.48
C PHE A 61 28.06 -12.38 -17.93
N GLY A 62 28.97 -13.32 -18.20
CA GLY A 62 29.04 -14.64 -17.59
C GLY A 62 30.41 -14.79 -16.91
N GLU A 63 30.49 -15.65 -15.91
CA GLU A 63 31.78 -16.05 -15.31
C GLU A 63 32.60 -16.91 -16.27
#